data_AF-A0A942RPU9-F1
#
_entry.id   AF-A0A942RPU9-F1
#
_cell.length_a   1.000
_cell.length_b   1.000
_cell.length_c   1.000
_cell.angle_alpha   90.00
_cell.angle_beta   90.00
_cell.angle_gamma   90.00
#
_symmetry.space_group_name_H-M   'P 1'
#
loop_
_entity.id
_entity.type
_entity.pdbx_description
1 polymer ?
#
loop_
_entity_poly.entity_id
_entity_poly.type
_entity_poly.pdbx_seq_one_letter_code
_entity_poly.pdbx_strand_id
1 'polypeptide(L)'
;GTGGMGLNIPYTHSEERPSRVLLSKSSIAGAHTMLLFLMGRTPDAPITKEIKPTAAIAWKRIGYGEIKKRGKTISLFDCPVSKAIQLTSTLKIRDEQKGIPLNAQLKSVFIDTGENGLFSRGEFEAISTPGQMEFVTPEEIAESLVVEITGGNTGHDIVNALDNAVMDPTYRAGYLREDALKQLESLEKKFGVESVAFEILGPPRLSKLLFEAYLLKRSFISMAAVTKAGVKTLSQKLVADITKNAKLRAQMISVGIPILLPDGKTLLRGREIKIPAFLGENELKVSPEKINTWAKDGWVDLRVQNMELWKSRIKIITNSAEQIPLDETGSRHFRKKSYWNNFTTIEQGKLAAWIFSEEEQGMRGKA
;
A
#
# COMPACT_ATOMS: atom_id res chain seq x y z
N GLY A 1 9.49 -10.42 -18.79
CA GLY A 1 8.55 -11.54 -18.54
C GLY A 1 9.29 -12.86 -18.60
N THR A 2 8.58 -13.97 -18.38
CA THR A 2 9.12 -15.33 -18.57
C THR A 2 8.98 -15.83 -20.02
N GLY A 3 8.63 -14.92 -20.96
CA GLY A 3 8.32 -15.28 -22.34
C GLY A 3 7.13 -16.25 -22.45
N GLY A 4 6.15 -16.13 -21.55
CA GLY A 4 4.97 -17.01 -21.54
C GLY A 4 5.25 -18.42 -21.01
N MET A 5 6.52 -18.73 -20.76
CA MET A 5 6.95 -20.00 -20.20
C MET A 5 6.71 -20.02 -18.69
N GLY A 6 6.31 -21.18 -18.17
CA GLY A 6 6.13 -21.41 -16.74
C GLY A 6 7.46 -21.53 -15.97
N LEU A 7 7.43 -22.25 -14.85
CA LEU A 7 8.60 -22.47 -14.00
C LEU A 7 9.71 -23.32 -14.67
N ASN A 8 9.40 -24.01 -15.77
CA ASN A 8 10.26 -24.94 -16.51
C ASN A 8 11.04 -24.29 -17.67
N ILE A 9 11.14 -22.96 -17.69
CA ILE A 9 11.86 -22.18 -18.71
C ILE A 9 13.35 -22.60 -18.87
N PRO A 10 13.80 -22.99 -20.07
CA PRO A 10 15.18 -23.44 -20.30
C PRO A 10 16.18 -22.29 -20.49
N TYR A 11 15.71 -21.06 -20.65
CA TYR A 11 16.52 -19.89 -21.02
C TYR A 11 16.95 -19.01 -19.84
N THR A 12 16.85 -19.50 -18.60
CA THR A 12 17.25 -18.73 -17.41
C THR A 12 18.65 -19.06 -16.92
N HIS A 13 19.27 -18.13 -16.19
CA HIS A 13 20.63 -18.25 -15.69
C HIS A 13 20.75 -19.24 -14.50
N SER A 14 20.62 -20.55 -14.74
CA SER A 14 21.15 -21.61 -13.86
C SER A 14 20.92 -23.02 -14.42
N GLU A 15 21.67 -23.99 -13.89
CA GLU A 15 21.37 -25.43 -14.02
C GLU A 15 20.10 -25.84 -13.23
N GLU A 16 19.70 -25.04 -12.22
CA GLU A 16 18.49 -25.25 -11.43
C GLU A 16 17.20 -24.84 -12.19
N ARG A 17 16.15 -25.65 -12.04
CA ARG A 17 14.82 -25.42 -12.64
C ARG A 17 13.72 -25.56 -11.58
N PRO A 18 13.01 -24.48 -11.18
CA PRO A 18 13.22 -23.09 -11.57
C PRO A 18 14.44 -22.44 -10.91
N SER A 19 15.06 -21.48 -11.60
CA SER A 19 16.17 -20.72 -11.04
C SER A 19 15.72 -19.78 -9.92
N ARG A 20 16.53 -19.62 -8.86
CA ARG A 20 16.27 -18.61 -7.81
C ARG A 20 16.09 -17.20 -8.37
N VAL A 21 16.84 -16.86 -9.42
CA VAL A 21 16.75 -15.55 -10.09
C VAL A 21 15.38 -15.36 -10.75
N LEU A 22 14.85 -16.39 -11.41
CA LEU A 22 13.51 -16.37 -11.99
C LEU A 22 12.46 -16.14 -10.91
N LEU A 23 12.50 -16.92 -9.82
CA LEU A 23 11.53 -16.80 -8.73
C LEU A 23 11.53 -15.40 -8.12
N SER A 24 12.71 -14.84 -7.81
CA SER A 24 12.82 -13.48 -7.28
C SER A 24 12.24 -12.43 -8.22
N LYS A 25 12.53 -12.51 -9.53
CA LYS A 25 11.99 -11.58 -10.53
C LYS A 25 10.47 -11.67 -10.61
N SER A 26 9.91 -12.88 -10.62
CA SER A 26 8.46 -13.09 -10.66
C SER A 26 7.76 -12.57 -9.41
N SER A 27 8.30 -12.81 -8.21
CA SER A 27 7.73 -12.30 -6.96
C SER A 27 7.71 -10.77 -6.91
N ILE A 28 8.82 -10.12 -7.32
CA ILE A 28 8.89 -8.65 -7.37
C ILE A 28 7.92 -8.09 -8.43
N ALA A 29 7.82 -8.74 -9.60
CA ALA A 29 6.90 -8.32 -10.65
C ALA A 29 5.42 -8.39 -10.22
N GLY A 30 5.05 -9.41 -9.44
CA GLY A 30 3.71 -9.52 -8.83
C GLY A 30 3.46 -8.48 -7.74
N ALA A 31 4.46 -8.24 -6.87
CA ALA A 31 4.37 -7.17 -5.87
C ALA A 31 4.22 -5.79 -6.52
N HIS A 32 4.93 -5.54 -7.62
CA HIS A 32 4.82 -4.32 -8.41
C HIS A 32 3.41 -4.14 -9.00
N THR A 33 2.83 -5.20 -9.59
CA THR A 33 1.44 -5.18 -10.08
C THR A 33 0.46 -4.80 -8.97
N MET A 34 0.65 -5.30 -7.75
CA MET A 34 -0.21 -4.94 -6.63
C MET A 34 -0.08 -3.47 -6.22
N LEU A 35 1.10 -2.86 -6.32
CA LEU A 35 1.27 -1.43 -6.09
C LEU A 35 0.55 -0.60 -7.17
N LEU A 36 0.65 -1.00 -8.44
CA LEU A 36 -0.07 -0.35 -9.55
C LEU A 36 -1.59 -0.50 -9.40
N PHE A 37 -2.06 -1.66 -8.96
CA PHE A 37 -3.47 -1.89 -8.65
C PHE A 37 -3.99 -0.96 -7.55
N LEU A 38 -3.21 -0.76 -6.49
CA LEU A 38 -3.56 0.21 -5.43
C LEU A 38 -3.58 1.65 -5.96
N MET A 39 -2.60 2.02 -6.79
CA MET A 39 -2.55 3.34 -7.44
C MET A 39 -3.78 3.59 -8.31
N GLY A 40 -4.17 2.63 -9.16
CA GLY A 40 -5.37 2.74 -10.00
C GLY A 40 -6.70 2.79 -9.23
N ARG A 41 -6.71 2.37 -7.96
CA ARG A 41 -7.88 2.43 -7.06
C ARG A 41 -7.83 3.59 -6.07
N THR A 42 -6.83 4.46 -6.18
CA THR A 42 -6.70 5.62 -5.32
C THR A 42 -7.48 6.77 -5.98
N PRO A 43 -8.45 7.40 -5.28
CA PRO A 43 -9.14 8.58 -5.80
C PRO A 43 -8.15 9.67 -6.19
N ASP A 44 -8.45 10.38 -7.28
CA ASP A 44 -7.61 11.47 -7.83
C ASP A 44 -6.18 11.06 -8.24
N ALA A 45 -5.88 9.76 -8.32
CA ALA A 45 -4.59 9.24 -8.81
C ALA A 45 -4.59 9.08 -10.34
N PRO A 46 -3.41 8.99 -10.99
CA PRO A 46 -3.30 8.79 -12.42
C PRO A 46 -3.94 7.48 -12.90
N ILE A 47 -4.50 7.50 -14.11
CA ILE A 47 -4.91 6.29 -14.82
C ILE A 47 -3.71 5.35 -14.91
N THR A 48 -3.85 4.16 -14.32
CA THR A 48 -2.77 3.18 -14.23
C THR A 48 -3.10 1.98 -15.09
N LYS A 49 -2.23 1.70 -16.07
CA LYS A 49 -2.34 0.59 -17.01
C LYS A 49 -1.08 -0.27 -16.91
N GLU A 50 -1.22 -1.59 -16.92
CA GLU A 50 -0.07 -2.49 -16.98
C GLU A 50 -0.25 -3.54 -18.07
N ILE A 51 0.65 -3.53 -19.04
CA ILE A 51 0.80 -4.61 -20.02
C ILE A 51 2.06 -5.40 -19.66
N LYS A 52 1.94 -6.74 -19.55
CA LYS A 52 3.10 -7.62 -19.41
C LYS A 52 3.20 -8.52 -20.64
N PRO A 53 4.18 -8.29 -21.53
CA PRO A 53 4.47 -9.21 -22.61
C PRO A 53 4.84 -10.60 -22.08
N THR A 54 4.12 -11.61 -22.57
CA THR A 54 4.37 -13.03 -22.33
C THR A 54 5.05 -13.68 -23.53
N ALA A 55 5.90 -12.93 -24.23
CA ALA A 55 6.74 -13.40 -25.33
C ALA A 55 8.08 -12.65 -25.30
N ALA A 56 9.06 -13.08 -26.11
CA ALA A 56 10.24 -12.25 -26.31
C ALA A 56 9.84 -10.95 -27.05
N ILE A 57 10.48 -9.83 -26.74
CA ILE A 57 10.21 -8.58 -27.47
C ILE A 57 11.15 -8.54 -28.68
N ALA A 58 10.57 -8.42 -29.87
CA ALA A 58 11.29 -8.46 -31.13
C ALA A 58 12.18 -7.24 -31.36
N TRP A 59 12.93 -7.26 -32.46
CA TRP A 59 14.21 -6.60 -32.53
C TRP A 59 14.15 -5.11 -32.88
N LYS A 60 15.08 -4.38 -32.28
CA LYS A 60 15.40 -2.98 -32.60
C LYS A 60 16.25 -2.85 -33.85
N ARG A 61 17.17 -3.79 -34.08
CA ARG A 61 18.03 -3.82 -35.28
C ARG A 61 18.60 -5.20 -35.53
N ILE A 62 18.91 -5.47 -36.78
CA ILE A 62 19.77 -6.56 -37.21
C ILE A 62 21.04 -5.94 -37.77
N GLY A 63 22.19 -6.49 -37.44
CA GLY A 63 23.44 -5.93 -37.91
C GLY A 63 24.61 -6.88 -37.76
N TYR A 64 25.74 -6.44 -38.30
CA TYR A 64 27.03 -7.06 -38.09
C TYR A 64 27.91 -6.10 -37.28
N GLY A 65 28.58 -6.61 -36.26
CA GLY A 65 29.45 -5.79 -35.44
C GLY A 65 29.87 -6.48 -34.16
N GLU A 66 30.48 -5.70 -33.26
CA GLU A 66 30.99 -6.20 -31.99
C GLU A 66 29.86 -6.63 -31.05
N ILE A 67 29.99 -7.85 -30.54
CA ILE A 67 29.04 -8.41 -29.57
C ILE A 67 29.41 -7.92 -28.18
N LYS A 68 28.44 -7.28 -27.53
CA LYS A 68 28.59 -6.71 -26.18
C LYS A 68 27.79 -7.51 -25.16
N LYS A 69 28.42 -7.85 -24.04
CA LYS A 69 27.79 -8.43 -22.85
C LYS A 69 27.92 -7.44 -21.70
N ARG A 70 26.81 -6.97 -21.15
CA ARG A 70 26.77 -5.95 -20.08
C ARG A 70 27.62 -4.70 -20.41
N GLY A 71 27.49 -4.22 -21.65
CA GLY A 71 28.20 -3.02 -22.13
C GLY A 71 29.66 -3.24 -22.55
N LYS A 72 30.27 -4.40 -22.27
CA LYS A 72 31.65 -4.71 -22.64
C LYS A 72 31.72 -5.63 -23.85
N THR A 73 32.65 -5.38 -24.76
CA THR A 73 32.91 -6.27 -25.91
C THR A 73 33.44 -7.61 -25.42
N ILE A 74 33.05 -8.70 -26.09
CA ILE A 74 33.54 -10.04 -25.78
C ILE A 74 34.88 -10.23 -26.48
N SER A 75 35.96 -10.35 -25.72
CA SER A 75 37.29 -10.64 -26.29
C SER A 75 37.41 -12.10 -26.68
N LEU A 76 38.06 -12.36 -27.81
CA LEU A 76 38.28 -13.71 -28.31
C LEU A 76 39.55 -14.31 -27.71
N PHE A 77 39.43 -15.57 -27.31
CA PHE A 77 40.53 -16.39 -26.81
C PHE A 77 40.55 -17.69 -27.61
N ASP A 78 41.74 -18.18 -27.91
CA ASP A 78 41.96 -19.50 -28.49
C ASP A 78 42.59 -20.45 -27.47
N CYS A 79 42.23 -21.72 -27.55
CA CYS A 79 42.87 -22.79 -26.80
C CYS A 79 43.23 -23.91 -27.79
N PRO A 80 44.45 -23.89 -28.35
CA PRO A 80 44.90 -24.96 -29.23
C PRO A 80 44.76 -26.31 -28.55
N VAL A 81 44.38 -27.34 -29.30
CA VAL A 81 44.13 -28.70 -28.77
C VAL A 81 45.32 -29.23 -27.95
N SER A 82 46.55 -28.87 -28.33
CA SER A 82 47.78 -29.23 -27.59
C SER A 82 47.86 -28.63 -26.18
N LYS A 83 47.12 -27.57 -25.89
CA LYS A 83 47.00 -26.92 -24.58
C LYS A 83 45.72 -27.31 -23.83
N ALA A 84 44.94 -28.26 -24.36
CA ALA A 84 43.79 -28.80 -23.68
C ALA A 84 44.21 -29.39 -22.32
N ILE A 85 43.40 -29.16 -21.31
CA ILE A 85 43.62 -29.76 -20.00
C ILE A 85 43.05 -31.17 -19.98
N GLN A 86 43.79 -32.10 -19.38
CA GLN A 86 43.21 -33.40 -19.01
C GLN A 86 42.51 -33.26 -17.65
N LEU A 87 41.30 -33.80 -17.57
CA LEU A 87 40.51 -33.85 -16.35
C LEU A 87 41.05 -35.01 -15.47
N THR A 88 42.07 -34.73 -14.67
CA THR A 88 42.68 -35.74 -13.78
C THR A 88 42.11 -35.68 -12.36
N SER A 89 42.24 -34.55 -11.64
CA SER A 89 41.80 -34.47 -10.23
C SER A 89 41.23 -33.13 -9.74
N THR A 90 41.65 -31.98 -10.26
CA THR A 90 41.07 -30.66 -9.89
C THR A 90 40.85 -29.77 -11.11
N LEU A 91 39.66 -29.18 -11.23
CA LEU A 91 39.30 -28.20 -12.27
C LEU A 91 39.19 -26.80 -11.65
N LYS A 92 39.94 -25.84 -12.19
CA LYS A 92 39.75 -24.41 -11.86
C LYS A 92 38.60 -23.84 -12.70
N ILE A 93 37.55 -23.34 -12.04
CA ILE A 93 36.36 -22.74 -12.70
C ILE A 93 36.71 -21.41 -13.38
N ARG A 94 37.65 -20.65 -12.81
CA ARG A 94 38.22 -19.44 -13.42
C ARG A 94 39.73 -19.57 -13.35
N ASP A 95 40.35 -19.70 -14.50
CA ASP A 95 41.80 -19.73 -14.65
C ASP A 95 42.20 -18.63 -15.63
N GLU A 96 42.49 -17.44 -15.09
CA GLU A 96 42.82 -16.25 -15.88
C GLU A 96 44.10 -16.40 -16.71
N GLN A 97 44.86 -17.49 -16.48
CA GLN A 97 46.08 -17.82 -17.21
C GLN A 97 45.83 -18.79 -18.40
N LYS A 98 44.57 -19.23 -18.61
CA LYS A 98 44.20 -20.18 -19.68
C LYS A 98 43.51 -19.46 -20.83
N GLY A 99 43.93 -19.80 -22.06
CA GLY A 99 43.47 -19.18 -23.30
C GLY A 99 44.48 -18.15 -23.82
N ILE A 100 44.76 -18.19 -25.11
CA ILE A 100 45.63 -17.24 -25.80
C ILE A 100 44.72 -16.09 -26.28
N PRO A 101 44.90 -14.84 -25.81
CA PRO A 101 44.10 -13.74 -26.30
C PRO A 101 44.41 -13.51 -27.77
N LEU A 102 43.38 -13.48 -28.61
CA LEU A 102 43.52 -13.23 -30.05
C LEU A 102 43.62 -11.73 -30.38
N ASN A 103 43.65 -10.85 -29.37
CA ASN A 103 43.59 -9.37 -29.50
C ASN A 103 42.48 -8.91 -30.46
N ALA A 104 41.41 -9.69 -30.54
CA ALA A 104 40.26 -9.47 -31.39
C ALA A 104 38.98 -9.51 -30.54
N GLN A 105 38.00 -8.69 -30.93
CA GLN A 105 36.68 -8.71 -30.32
C GLN A 105 35.75 -9.61 -31.14
N LEU A 106 34.84 -10.31 -30.47
CA LEU A 106 33.81 -11.10 -31.12
C LEU A 106 32.94 -10.17 -31.96
N LYS A 107 33.00 -10.37 -33.28
CA LYS A 107 32.09 -9.73 -34.24
C LYS A 107 31.24 -10.80 -34.88
N SER A 108 29.96 -10.56 -34.99
CA SER A 108 29.03 -11.48 -35.64
C SER A 108 27.82 -10.73 -36.18
N VAL A 109 27.06 -11.41 -37.03
CA VAL A 109 25.67 -11.05 -37.26
C VAL A 109 24.92 -11.25 -35.95
N PHE A 110 24.12 -10.27 -35.57
CA PHE A 110 23.29 -10.28 -34.39
C PHE A 110 21.91 -9.69 -34.67
N ILE A 111 20.99 -10.04 -33.81
CA ILE A 111 19.68 -9.41 -33.67
C ILE A 111 19.60 -8.77 -32.28
N ASP A 112 19.34 -7.46 -32.26
CA ASP A 112 19.30 -6.64 -31.05
C ASP A 112 17.86 -6.59 -30.54
N THR A 113 17.57 -7.31 -29.47
CA THR A 113 16.24 -7.42 -28.86
C THR A 113 16.01 -6.39 -27.74
N GLY A 114 16.79 -5.31 -27.75
CA GLY A 114 16.67 -4.22 -26.77
C GLY A 114 17.15 -4.63 -25.38
N GLU A 115 16.26 -4.63 -24.39
CA GLU A 115 16.59 -4.94 -22.99
C GLU A 115 17.15 -6.37 -22.82
N ASN A 116 16.68 -7.32 -23.64
CA ASN A 116 17.14 -8.72 -23.59
C ASN A 116 18.54 -8.90 -24.22
N GLY A 117 19.06 -7.88 -24.91
CA GLY A 117 20.41 -7.86 -25.46
C GLY A 117 20.52 -8.39 -26.90
N LEU A 118 21.74 -8.75 -27.28
CA LEU A 118 22.06 -9.26 -28.62
C LEU A 118 21.96 -10.78 -28.64
N PHE A 119 21.24 -11.32 -29.62
CA PHE A 119 21.21 -12.75 -29.92
C PHE A 119 21.89 -13.06 -31.25
N SER A 120 22.47 -14.25 -31.34
CA SER A 120 22.89 -14.86 -32.60
C SER A 120 21.69 -15.37 -33.40
N ARG A 121 21.90 -15.71 -34.68
CA ARG A 121 20.87 -16.33 -35.52
C ARG A 121 20.26 -17.58 -34.86
N GLY A 122 21.11 -18.45 -34.31
CA GLY A 122 20.66 -19.71 -33.69
C GLY A 122 19.93 -19.52 -32.37
N GLU A 123 20.35 -18.55 -31.54
CA GLU A 123 19.62 -18.20 -30.31
C GLU A 123 18.23 -17.64 -30.64
N PHE A 124 18.15 -16.74 -31.62
CA PHE A 124 16.89 -16.17 -32.05
C PHE A 124 15.96 -17.23 -32.65
N GLU A 125 16.48 -18.10 -33.52
CA GLU A 125 15.73 -19.24 -34.08
C GLU A 125 15.19 -20.14 -32.96
N ALA A 126 16.01 -20.46 -31.95
CA ALA A 126 15.59 -21.31 -30.83
C ALA A 126 14.48 -20.69 -29.99
N ILE A 127 14.58 -19.40 -29.62
CA ILE A 127 13.56 -18.76 -28.76
C ILE A 127 12.26 -18.46 -29.52
N SER A 128 12.35 -18.18 -30.82
CA SER A 128 11.21 -17.78 -31.66
C SER A 128 10.48 -18.95 -32.31
N THR A 129 11.02 -20.17 -32.19
CA THR A 129 10.38 -21.39 -32.68
C THR A 129 8.98 -21.55 -32.05
N PRO A 130 7.94 -21.92 -32.83
CA PRO A 130 6.59 -22.14 -32.30
C PRO A 130 6.58 -23.06 -31.08
N GLY A 131 5.84 -22.67 -30.05
CA GLY A 131 5.79 -23.38 -28.77
C GLY A 131 6.99 -23.14 -27.83
N GLN A 132 7.94 -22.28 -28.22
CA GLN A 132 8.93 -21.69 -27.29
C GLN A 132 8.43 -20.34 -26.77
N MET A 133 9.32 -19.38 -26.56
CA MET A 133 8.92 -18.05 -26.08
C MET A 133 8.14 -17.26 -27.12
N GLU A 134 8.34 -17.58 -28.41
CA GLU A 134 7.85 -16.80 -29.54
C GLU A 134 8.26 -15.32 -29.38
N PHE A 135 7.67 -14.42 -30.15
CA PHE A 135 7.93 -13.00 -29.95
C PHE A 135 6.70 -12.15 -30.24
N VAL A 136 6.69 -10.97 -29.62
CA VAL A 136 5.77 -9.87 -29.91
C VAL A 136 6.61 -8.67 -30.34
N THR A 137 6.09 -7.89 -31.28
CA THR A 137 6.80 -6.70 -31.75
C THR A 137 6.67 -5.54 -30.77
N PRO A 138 7.70 -4.68 -30.63
CA PRO A 138 7.57 -3.41 -29.92
C PRO A 138 6.38 -2.58 -30.40
N GLU A 139 6.06 -2.65 -31.70
CA GLU A 139 4.96 -1.97 -32.34
C GLU A 139 3.60 -2.48 -31.84
N GLU A 140 3.35 -3.79 -31.77
CA GLU A 140 2.12 -4.35 -31.21
C GLU A 140 1.93 -4.02 -29.72
N ILE A 141 3.04 -3.99 -28.96
CA ILE A 141 3.01 -3.53 -27.57
C ILE A 141 2.63 -2.04 -27.54
N ALA A 142 3.24 -1.21 -28.38
CA ALA A 142 2.98 0.22 -28.43
C ALA A 142 1.53 0.52 -28.87
N GLU A 143 1.02 -0.18 -29.87
CA GLU A 143 -0.39 -0.11 -30.30
C GLU A 143 -1.33 -0.47 -29.16
N SER A 144 -1.06 -1.59 -28.46
CA SER A 144 -1.86 -1.99 -27.29
C SER A 144 -1.84 -0.92 -26.19
N LEU A 145 -0.68 -0.35 -25.90
CA LEU A 145 -0.53 0.72 -24.91
C LEU A 145 -1.29 1.98 -25.31
N VAL A 146 -1.21 2.40 -26.58
CA VAL A 146 -1.94 3.57 -27.08
C VAL A 146 -3.44 3.34 -26.95
N VAL A 147 -3.94 2.16 -27.35
CA VAL A 147 -5.36 1.82 -27.23
C VAL A 147 -5.79 1.82 -25.75
N GLU A 148 -5.06 1.17 -24.85
CA GLU A 148 -5.39 1.12 -23.42
C GLU A 148 -5.36 2.49 -22.74
N ILE A 149 -4.36 3.33 -23.03
CA ILE A 149 -4.22 4.66 -22.43
C ILE A 149 -5.27 5.64 -22.98
N THR A 150 -5.72 5.46 -24.22
CA THR A 150 -6.79 6.26 -24.82
C THR A 150 -8.20 5.76 -24.47
N GLY A 151 -8.31 4.73 -23.63
CA GLY A 151 -9.59 4.23 -23.10
C GLY A 151 -10.20 3.07 -23.89
N GLY A 152 -9.49 2.53 -24.88
CA GLY A 152 -9.84 1.27 -25.52
C GLY A 152 -9.55 0.07 -24.60
N ASN A 153 -10.09 -1.09 -24.96
CA ASN A 153 -9.90 -2.34 -24.23
C ASN A 153 -9.29 -3.38 -25.17
N THR A 154 -8.03 -3.73 -24.92
CA THR A 154 -7.28 -4.74 -25.65
C THR A 154 -7.37 -6.12 -25.00
N GLY A 155 -7.87 -6.19 -23.76
CA GLY A 155 -7.79 -7.39 -22.92
C GLY A 155 -6.40 -7.64 -22.32
N HIS A 156 -5.40 -6.79 -22.59
CA HIS A 156 -4.02 -6.96 -22.11
C HIS A 156 -3.67 -6.14 -20.87
N ASP A 157 -4.57 -5.26 -20.40
CA ASP A 157 -4.38 -4.50 -19.16
C ASP A 157 -4.64 -5.35 -17.92
N ILE A 158 -3.54 -5.72 -17.25
CA ILE A 158 -3.54 -6.54 -16.05
C ILE A 158 -4.21 -5.83 -14.87
N VAL A 159 -4.05 -4.51 -14.75
CA VAL A 159 -4.67 -3.77 -13.64
C VAL A 159 -6.19 -3.83 -13.78
N ASN A 160 -6.72 -3.59 -14.98
CA ASN A 160 -8.14 -3.74 -15.26
C ASN A 160 -8.61 -5.20 -15.12
N ALA A 161 -7.82 -6.19 -15.56
CA ALA A 161 -8.17 -7.60 -15.38
C ALA A 161 -8.31 -7.98 -13.89
N LEU A 162 -7.35 -7.55 -13.05
CA LEU A 162 -7.42 -7.74 -11.60
C LEU A 162 -8.60 -7.01 -10.99
N ASP A 163 -8.82 -5.75 -11.38
CA ASP A 163 -9.91 -4.91 -10.86
C ASP A 163 -11.31 -5.46 -11.18
N ASN A 164 -11.48 -6.14 -12.32
CA ASN A 164 -12.73 -6.82 -12.64
C ASN A 164 -12.90 -8.17 -11.91
N ALA A 165 -11.81 -8.75 -11.40
CA ALA A 165 -11.84 -10.04 -10.71
C ALA A 165 -11.97 -9.92 -9.18
N VAL A 166 -11.76 -8.73 -8.59
CA VAL A 166 -11.88 -8.55 -7.14
C VAL A 166 -13.32 -8.54 -6.65
N MET A 167 -13.54 -9.05 -5.44
CA MET A 167 -14.85 -8.95 -4.78
C MET A 167 -15.06 -7.55 -4.18
N ASP A 168 -16.17 -6.92 -4.55
CA ASP A 168 -16.62 -5.67 -3.95
C ASP A 168 -17.60 -5.90 -2.77
N PRO A 169 -17.81 -4.90 -1.90
CA PRO A 169 -18.84 -4.95 -0.86
C PRO A 169 -20.19 -5.26 -1.46
N THR A 170 -20.85 -6.25 -0.86
CA THR A 170 -22.15 -6.72 -1.34
C THR A 170 -23.27 -5.97 -0.64
N TYR A 171 -24.41 -5.86 -1.32
CA TYR A 171 -25.65 -5.36 -0.72
C TYR A 171 -25.99 -6.10 0.58
N ARG A 172 -25.85 -7.44 0.57
CA ARG A 172 -26.08 -8.29 1.74
C ARG A 172 -25.20 -7.90 2.92
N ALA A 173 -23.91 -7.64 2.70
CA ALA A 173 -23.01 -7.18 3.77
C ALA A 173 -23.44 -5.83 4.33
N GLY A 174 -23.85 -4.89 3.47
CA GLY A 174 -24.40 -3.59 3.88
C GLY A 174 -25.68 -3.72 4.71
N TYR A 175 -26.58 -4.62 4.32
CA TYR A 175 -27.82 -4.91 5.05
C TYR A 175 -27.56 -5.54 6.42
N LEU A 176 -26.66 -6.53 6.49
CA LEU A 176 -26.30 -7.21 7.74
C LEU A 176 -25.53 -6.33 8.72
N ARG A 177 -24.94 -5.22 8.26
CA ARG A 177 -24.14 -4.31 9.09
C ARG A 177 -24.91 -3.79 10.31
N GLU A 178 -26.16 -3.36 10.12
CA GLU A 178 -26.98 -2.82 11.22
C GLU A 178 -27.33 -3.90 12.25
N ASP A 179 -27.58 -5.13 11.80
CA ASP A 179 -27.82 -6.25 12.70
C ASP A 179 -26.58 -6.59 13.53
N ALA A 180 -25.41 -6.64 12.90
CA ALA A 180 -24.13 -6.86 13.58
C ALA A 180 -23.85 -5.78 14.64
N LEU A 181 -24.08 -4.50 14.31
CA LEU A 181 -23.92 -3.41 15.28
C LEU A 181 -24.88 -3.52 16.46
N LYS A 182 -26.16 -3.85 16.21
CA LYS A 182 -27.15 -4.09 17.28
C LYS A 182 -26.74 -5.24 18.20
N GLN A 183 -26.21 -6.32 17.64
CA GLN A 183 -25.71 -7.45 18.43
C GLN A 183 -24.50 -7.02 19.30
N LEU A 184 -23.56 -6.26 18.75
CA LEU A 184 -22.44 -5.69 19.52
C LEU A 184 -22.93 -4.82 20.67
N GLU A 185 -23.84 -3.87 20.40
CA GLU A 185 -24.42 -3.01 21.44
C GLU A 185 -25.17 -3.80 22.53
N SER A 186 -25.87 -4.87 22.14
CA SER A 186 -26.56 -5.76 23.09
C SER A 186 -25.56 -6.46 24.02
N LEU A 187 -24.45 -6.95 23.48
CA LEU A 187 -23.39 -7.60 24.26
C LEU A 187 -22.67 -6.60 25.18
N GLU A 188 -22.37 -5.40 24.70
CA GLU A 188 -21.82 -4.31 25.52
C GLU A 188 -22.70 -4.02 26.73
N LYS A 189 -24.01 -3.85 26.52
CA LYS A 189 -25.00 -3.63 27.58
C LYS A 189 -25.07 -4.82 28.53
N LYS A 190 -25.10 -6.04 28.00
CA LYS A 190 -25.19 -7.28 28.80
C LYS A 190 -24.00 -7.45 29.75
N PHE A 191 -22.79 -7.13 29.28
CA PHE A 191 -21.56 -7.31 30.08
C PHE A 191 -21.10 -6.04 30.79
N GLY A 192 -21.79 -4.89 30.61
CA GLY A 192 -21.40 -3.62 31.22
C GLY A 192 -20.01 -3.16 30.77
N VAL A 193 -19.68 -3.38 29.50
CA VAL A 193 -18.40 -3.01 28.89
C VAL A 193 -18.62 -2.04 27.73
N GLU A 194 -17.60 -1.23 27.45
CA GLU A 194 -17.58 -0.28 26.33
C GLU A 194 -16.39 -0.64 25.43
N SER A 195 -16.67 -1.10 24.20
CA SER A 195 -15.69 -1.55 23.22
C SER A 195 -15.26 -0.40 22.32
N VAL A 196 -14.16 0.26 22.70
CA VAL A 196 -13.72 1.49 22.01
C VAL A 196 -12.70 1.19 20.91
N ALA A 197 -11.53 0.65 21.28
CA ALA A 197 -10.46 0.32 20.35
C ALA A 197 -9.50 -0.71 20.96
N PHE A 198 -8.88 -1.52 20.10
CA PHE A 198 -7.93 -2.57 20.49
C PHE A 198 -6.54 -2.40 19.90
N GLU A 199 -6.34 -1.39 19.05
CA GLU A 199 -5.09 -1.16 18.32
C GLU A 199 -4.58 -2.38 17.53
N ILE A 200 -5.52 -3.06 16.87
CA ILE A 200 -5.27 -4.18 15.94
C ILE A 200 -5.50 -3.74 14.49
N LEU A 201 -6.33 -2.72 14.27
CA LEU A 201 -6.78 -2.28 12.95
C LEU A 201 -6.22 -0.90 12.61
N GLY A 202 -5.44 -0.83 11.52
CA GLY A 202 -4.95 0.43 10.94
C GLY A 202 -3.84 1.09 11.76
N PRO A 203 -3.46 2.34 11.42
CA PRO A 203 -2.50 3.10 12.20
C PRO A 203 -3.08 3.49 13.57
N PRO A 204 -2.23 3.74 14.59
CA PRO A 204 -2.62 4.19 15.93
C PRO A 204 -3.56 5.41 15.97
N ARG A 205 -3.57 6.17 14.87
CA ARG A 205 -4.49 7.26 14.59
C ARG A 205 -5.97 6.85 14.74
N LEU A 206 -6.38 5.66 14.28
CA LEU A 206 -7.77 5.22 14.42
C LEU A 206 -8.15 5.07 15.89
N SER A 207 -7.35 4.35 16.67
CA SER A 207 -7.61 4.16 18.10
C SER A 207 -7.60 5.48 18.86
N LYS A 208 -6.67 6.40 18.55
CA LYS A 208 -6.67 7.77 19.07
C LYS A 208 -8.01 8.46 18.82
N LEU A 209 -8.47 8.50 17.57
CA LEU A 209 -9.71 9.19 17.21
C LEU A 209 -10.93 8.58 17.89
N LEU A 210 -10.99 7.24 17.98
CA LEU A 210 -12.06 6.53 18.67
C LEU A 210 -12.09 6.85 20.16
N PHE A 211 -10.93 6.84 20.84
CA PHE A 211 -10.83 7.17 22.26
C PHE A 211 -11.15 8.64 22.56
N GLU A 212 -10.68 9.58 21.74
CA GLU A 212 -10.98 11.00 21.90
C GLU A 212 -12.48 11.29 21.70
N ALA A 213 -13.08 10.76 20.63
CA ALA A 213 -14.52 10.88 20.40
C ALA A 213 -15.35 10.23 21.52
N TYR A 214 -14.88 9.09 22.03
CA TYR A 214 -15.52 8.40 23.13
C TYR A 214 -15.42 9.18 24.46
N LEU A 215 -14.28 9.81 24.75
CA LEU A 215 -14.13 10.69 25.91
C LEU A 215 -15.08 11.90 25.84
N LEU A 216 -15.25 12.48 24.66
CA LEU A 216 -16.23 13.54 24.40
C LEU A 216 -17.66 13.01 24.61
N LYS A 217 -17.99 11.81 24.11
CA LYS A 217 -19.29 11.15 24.31
C LYS A 217 -19.60 11.01 25.79
N ARG A 218 -18.67 10.50 26.58
CA ARG A 218 -18.87 10.30 28.02
C ARG A 218 -19.05 11.61 28.79
N SER A 219 -18.26 12.62 28.43
CA SER A 219 -18.21 13.89 29.18
C SER A 219 -19.34 14.87 28.82
N PHE A 220 -19.89 14.77 27.61
CA PHE A 220 -20.86 15.74 27.06
C PHE A 220 -22.10 15.11 26.42
N ILE A 221 -22.12 13.80 26.20
CA ILE A 221 -23.21 12.99 25.62
C ILE A 221 -23.48 13.29 24.15
N SER A 222 -23.73 14.56 23.80
CA SER A 222 -24.17 14.99 22.47
C SER A 222 -23.14 15.86 21.75
N MET A 223 -23.17 15.87 20.42
CA MET A 223 -22.34 16.75 19.60
C MET A 223 -22.65 18.24 19.88
N ALA A 224 -23.92 18.56 20.10
CA ALA A 224 -24.36 19.92 20.44
C ALA A 224 -23.78 20.41 21.78
N ALA A 225 -23.63 19.53 22.78
CA ALA A 225 -23.03 19.90 24.05
C ALA A 225 -21.52 20.18 23.90
N VAL A 226 -20.81 19.44 23.03
CA VAL A 226 -19.39 19.68 22.73
C VAL A 226 -19.20 21.03 22.04
N THR A 227 -20.05 21.40 21.08
CA THR A 227 -19.93 22.68 20.37
C THR A 227 -20.31 23.89 21.23
N LYS A 228 -21.23 23.75 22.18
CA LYS A 228 -21.61 24.81 23.12
C LYS A 228 -20.57 25.03 24.22
N ALA A 229 -19.86 23.98 24.65
CA ALA A 229 -18.86 24.09 25.70
C ALA A 229 -17.63 24.92 25.27
N GLY A 230 -17.01 25.63 26.21
CA GLY A 230 -15.72 26.28 26.01
C GLY A 230 -14.59 25.24 25.88
N VAL A 231 -13.61 25.49 25.01
CA VAL A 231 -12.52 24.51 24.75
C VAL A 231 -11.66 24.19 25.97
N LYS A 232 -11.50 25.14 26.89
CA LYS A 232 -10.88 24.89 28.20
C LYS A 232 -11.72 23.93 29.05
N THR A 233 -13.04 24.11 29.05
CA THR A 233 -13.99 23.23 29.75
C THR A 233 -14.02 21.83 29.16
N LEU A 234 -13.93 21.71 27.83
CA LEU A 234 -13.78 20.41 27.15
C LEU A 234 -12.56 19.67 27.69
N SER A 235 -11.38 20.30 27.58
CA SER A 235 -10.11 19.74 28.04
C SER A 235 -10.15 19.37 29.53
N GLN A 236 -10.65 20.26 30.40
CA GLN A 236 -10.75 20.02 31.84
C GLN A 236 -11.68 18.85 32.19
N LYS A 237 -12.86 18.75 31.55
CA LYS A 237 -13.78 17.63 31.80
C LYS A 237 -13.21 16.30 31.33
N LEU A 238 -12.52 16.27 30.18
CA LEU A 238 -11.87 15.06 29.69
C LEU A 238 -10.74 14.61 30.61
N VAL A 239 -9.94 15.54 31.12
CA VAL A 239 -8.92 15.25 32.14
C VAL A 239 -9.55 14.72 33.42
N ALA A 240 -10.66 15.33 33.88
CA ALA A 240 -11.38 14.87 35.06
C ALA A 240 -11.91 13.43 34.88
N ASP A 241 -12.48 13.09 33.71
CA ASP A 241 -12.95 11.74 33.40
C ASP A 241 -11.78 10.73 33.36
N ILE A 242 -10.70 11.05 32.64
CA ILE A 242 -9.50 10.19 32.60
C ILE A 242 -8.86 10.01 33.96
N THR A 243 -8.86 11.05 34.81
CA THR A 243 -8.30 10.97 36.17
C THR A 243 -9.14 10.04 37.05
N LYS A 244 -10.46 10.20 37.03
CA LYS A 244 -11.41 9.42 37.83
C LYS A 244 -11.55 7.97 37.35
N ASN A 245 -11.48 7.74 36.04
CA ASN A 245 -11.72 6.44 35.43
C ASN A 245 -10.43 5.66 35.16
N ALA A 246 -9.94 4.97 36.19
CA ALA A 246 -8.74 4.14 36.10
C ALA A 246 -8.87 3.00 35.06
N LYS A 247 -10.05 2.41 34.91
CA LYS A 247 -10.31 1.32 33.95
C LYS A 247 -10.15 1.79 32.51
N LEU A 248 -10.77 2.93 32.16
CA LEU A 248 -10.66 3.51 30.82
C LEU A 248 -9.23 3.96 30.50
N ARG A 249 -8.59 4.64 31.46
CA ARG A 249 -7.19 5.03 31.32
C ARG A 249 -6.29 3.82 31.09
N ALA A 250 -6.50 2.74 31.86
CA ALA A 250 -5.76 1.49 31.70
C ALA A 250 -6.00 0.88 30.30
N GLN A 251 -7.24 0.83 29.81
CA GLN A 251 -7.54 0.33 28.47
C GLN A 251 -6.75 1.04 27.39
N MET A 252 -6.77 2.38 27.37
CA MET A 252 -6.05 3.20 26.37
C MET A 252 -4.54 2.91 26.39
N ILE A 253 -3.93 3.01 27.56
CA ILE A 253 -2.48 2.88 27.68
C ILE A 253 -2.01 1.43 27.49
N SER A 254 -2.84 0.44 27.79
CA SER A 254 -2.54 -0.98 27.60
C SER A 254 -2.54 -1.40 26.13
N VAL A 255 -3.35 -0.77 25.28
CA VAL A 255 -3.30 -1.00 23.82
C VAL A 255 -2.20 -0.17 23.14
N GLY A 256 -1.35 0.50 23.92
CA GLY A 256 -0.20 1.26 23.42
C GLY A 256 -0.54 2.68 22.93
N ILE A 257 -1.70 3.21 23.32
CA ILE A 257 -2.15 4.56 22.99
C ILE A 257 -1.96 5.47 24.22
N PRO A 258 -0.93 6.32 24.27
CA PRO A 258 -0.69 7.19 25.41
C PRO A 258 -1.62 8.41 25.39
N ILE A 259 -1.77 9.07 26.55
CA ILE A 259 -2.67 10.21 26.78
C ILE A 259 -1.84 11.44 27.14
N LEU A 260 -1.82 12.44 26.26
CA LEU A 260 -1.15 13.72 26.45
C LEU A 260 -2.06 14.68 27.22
N LEU A 261 -1.61 15.18 28.37
CA LEU A 261 -2.34 16.11 29.22
C LEU A 261 -2.29 17.56 28.68
N PRO A 262 -3.12 18.48 29.22
CA PRO A 262 -3.26 19.82 28.65
C PRO A 262 -2.02 20.71 28.71
N ASP A 263 -1.07 20.40 29.59
CA ASP A 263 0.23 21.09 29.66
C ASP A 263 1.13 20.81 28.45
N GLY A 264 0.76 19.81 27.62
CA GLY A 264 1.53 19.36 26.47
C GLY A 264 2.88 18.73 26.82
N LYS A 265 3.09 18.39 28.11
CA LYS A 265 4.35 17.85 28.64
C LYS A 265 4.14 16.56 29.39
N THR A 266 2.99 16.41 30.06
CA THR A 266 2.68 15.22 30.84
C THR A 266 1.99 14.18 29.96
N LEU A 267 2.57 12.98 29.91
CA LEU A 267 2.08 11.87 29.09
C LEU A 267 1.78 10.66 29.98
N LEU A 268 0.51 10.23 30.02
CA LEU A 268 0.13 8.98 30.65
C LEU A 268 0.34 7.85 29.64
N ARG A 269 1.17 6.87 29.97
CA ARG A 269 1.53 5.79 29.04
C ARG A 269 1.64 4.44 29.72
N GLY A 270 1.49 3.40 28.92
CA GLY A 270 1.65 2.01 29.34
C GLY A 270 3.09 1.56 29.20
N ARG A 271 3.32 0.25 29.21
CA ARG A 271 4.64 -0.34 28.98
C ARG A 271 5.14 -0.12 27.56
N GLU A 272 4.23 -0.06 26.59
CA GLU A 272 4.52 0.15 25.18
C GLU A 272 3.75 1.38 24.68
N ILE A 273 4.30 2.09 23.70
CA ILE A 273 3.60 3.12 22.92
C ILE A 273 3.76 2.78 21.44
N LYS A 274 2.70 2.91 20.65
CA LYS A 274 2.74 2.57 19.21
C LYS A 274 3.30 3.69 18.35
N ILE A 275 3.17 4.92 18.81
CA ILE A 275 3.75 6.11 18.17
C ILE A 275 4.72 6.76 19.16
N PRO A 276 5.95 7.11 18.74
CA PRO A 276 6.55 6.83 17.42
C PRO A 276 6.76 5.34 17.17
N ALA A 277 6.68 4.93 15.89
CA ALA A 277 6.97 3.57 15.49
C ALA A 277 8.44 3.23 15.76
N PHE A 278 8.69 1.99 16.19
CA PHE A 278 10.06 1.52 16.44
C PHE A 278 10.80 1.34 15.10
N LEU A 279 11.77 2.22 14.83
CA LEU A 279 12.60 2.20 13.61
C LEU A 279 14.04 1.73 13.89
N GLY A 280 14.25 0.92 14.93
CA GLY A 280 15.59 0.46 15.34
C GLY A 280 16.34 1.42 16.26
N GLU A 281 15.81 2.62 16.52
CA GLU A 281 16.31 3.56 17.52
C GLU A 281 15.46 3.47 18.80
N ASN A 282 16.11 3.22 19.93
CA ASN A 282 15.45 3.18 21.25
C ASN A 282 15.31 4.56 21.91
N GLU A 283 16.07 5.56 21.45
CA GLU A 283 16.08 6.90 22.04
C GLU A 283 15.85 7.97 20.98
N LEU A 284 14.69 8.64 21.06
CA LEU A 284 14.33 9.73 20.17
C LEU A 284 14.38 11.05 20.93
N LYS A 285 15.16 12.02 20.42
CA LYS A 285 15.17 13.38 20.98
C LYS A 285 13.76 13.98 20.91
N VAL A 286 13.24 14.44 22.04
CA VAL A 286 11.92 15.08 22.16
C VAL A 286 12.03 16.56 21.80
N SER A 287 11.10 17.05 20.99
CA SER A 287 10.91 18.48 20.70
C SER A 287 9.41 18.80 20.64
N PRO A 288 9.00 20.07 20.80
CA PRO A 288 7.59 20.45 20.67
C PRO A 288 6.96 20.01 19.33
N GLU A 289 7.72 20.07 18.25
CA GLU A 289 7.30 19.68 16.89
C GLU A 289 7.05 18.16 16.81
N LYS A 290 7.93 17.38 17.43
CA LYS A 290 7.77 15.92 17.50
C LYS A 290 6.60 15.52 18.39
N ILE A 291 6.40 16.17 19.53
CA ILE A 291 5.21 15.96 20.37
C ILE A 291 3.94 16.24 19.57
N ASN A 292 3.90 17.33 18.80
CA ASN A 292 2.76 17.63 17.94
C ASN A 292 2.51 16.56 16.89
N THR A 293 3.58 16.05 16.27
CA THR A 293 3.50 14.97 15.27
C THR A 293 3.01 13.67 15.89
N TRP A 294 3.62 13.22 16.99
CA TRP A 294 3.22 11.99 17.67
C TRP A 294 1.81 12.08 18.25
N ALA A 295 1.45 13.24 18.79
CA ALA A 295 0.10 13.51 19.25
C ALA A 295 -0.89 13.44 18.10
N LYS A 296 -0.59 14.05 16.94
CA LYS A 296 -1.41 13.91 15.73
C LYS A 296 -1.54 12.43 15.35
N ASP A 297 -0.45 11.68 15.28
CA ASP A 297 -0.45 10.38 14.64
C ASP A 297 -1.00 9.24 15.51
N GLY A 298 -1.02 9.36 16.84
CA GLY A 298 -1.52 8.25 17.65
C GLY A 298 -1.66 8.45 19.16
N TRP A 299 -1.44 9.64 19.73
CA TRP A 299 -1.68 9.85 21.16
C TRP A 299 -3.04 10.49 21.40
N VAL A 300 -3.79 10.03 22.41
CA VAL A 300 -4.98 10.75 22.88
C VAL A 300 -4.55 12.12 23.39
N ASP A 301 -5.01 13.19 22.76
CA ASP A 301 -4.55 14.55 23.00
C ASP A 301 -5.62 15.37 23.73
N LEU A 302 -5.37 15.66 25.01
CA LEU A 302 -6.29 16.40 25.86
C LEU A 302 -6.02 17.91 25.86
N ARG A 303 -5.09 18.41 25.03
CA ARG A 303 -4.77 19.83 24.95
C ARG A 303 -5.91 20.63 24.36
N VAL A 304 -5.98 21.91 24.73
CA VAL A 304 -7.01 22.84 24.27
C VAL A 304 -7.04 22.96 22.74
N GLN A 305 -5.87 22.89 22.08
CA GLN A 305 -5.77 22.93 20.62
C GLN A 305 -6.48 21.74 19.96
N ASN A 306 -6.36 20.53 20.51
CA ASN A 306 -7.08 19.37 19.98
C ASN A 306 -8.58 19.46 20.24
N MET A 307 -8.99 20.07 21.37
CA MET A 307 -10.41 20.32 21.64
C MET A 307 -11.02 21.33 20.65
N GLU A 308 -10.27 22.35 20.25
CA GLU A 308 -10.67 23.27 19.18
C GLU A 308 -10.83 22.54 17.85
N LEU A 309 -9.91 21.62 17.54
CA LEU A 309 -9.99 20.79 16.33
C LEU A 309 -11.25 19.90 16.35
N TRP A 310 -11.53 19.20 17.45
CA TRP A 310 -12.75 18.41 17.60
C TRP A 310 -14.02 19.25 17.50
N LYS A 311 -14.02 20.44 18.13
CA LYS A 311 -15.13 21.38 18.04
C LYS A 311 -15.35 21.87 16.61
N SER A 312 -14.28 22.16 15.88
CA SER A 312 -14.30 22.53 14.46
C SER A 312 -14.87 21.40 13.59
N ARG A 313 -14.35 20.17 13.74
CA ARG A 313 -14.85 18.98 13.03
C ARG A 313 -16.33 18.76 13.25
N ILE A 314 -16.78 18.81 14.51
CA ILE A 314 -18.21 18.63 14.83
C ILE A 314 -19.05 19.75 14.21
N LYS A 315 -18.60 21.01 14.25
CA LYS A 315 -19.31 22.11 13.57
C LYS A 315 -19.41 21.89 12.06
N ILE A 316 -18.34 21.48 11.40
CA ILE A 316 -18.34 21.18 9.96
C ILE A 316 -19.37 20.08 9.67
N ILE A 317 -19.33 18.97 10.41
CA ILE A 317 -20.26 17.85 10.27
C ILE A 317 -21.71 18.29 10.48
N THR A 318 -22.00 19.00 11.57
CA THR A 318 -23.36 19.48 11.89
C THR A 318 -23.86 20.42 10.81
N ASN A 319 -23.06 21.40 10.39
CA ASN A 319 -23.44 22.37 9.36
C ASN A 319 -23.70 21.67 8.02
N SER A 320 -22.84 20.75 7.60
CA SER A 320 -23.03 20.00 6.35
C SER A 320 -24.30 19.15 6.38
N ALA A 321 -24.63 18.54 7.51
CA ALA A 321 -25.85 17.77 7.66
C ALA A 321 -27.12 18.62 7.84
N GLU A 322 -27.00 19.86 8.34
CA GLU A 322 -28.08 20.84 8.45
C GLU A 322 -28.42 21.53 7.14
N GLN A 323 -27.46 21.66 6.22
CA GLN A 323 -27.66 22.20 4.89
C GLN A 323 -28.50 21.28 3.98
N ILE A 324 -28.68 20.01 4.35
CA ILE A 324 -29.51 19.07 3.60
C ILE A 324 -30.99 19.30 4.00
N PRO A 325 -31.88 19.62 3.05
CA PRO A 325 -33.30 19.82 3.33
C PRO A 325 -33.96 18.61 4.02
N LEU A 326 -34.98 18.83 4.84
CA LEU A 326 -35.66 17.74 5.57
C LEU A 326 -36.49 16.83 4.66
N ASP A 327 -37.03 17.41 3.59
CA ASP A 327 -37.78 16.75 2.53
C ASP A 327 -36.87 16.11 1.46
N GLU A 328 -35.56 16.37 1.51
CA GLU A 328 -34.58 15.71 0.67
C GLU A 328 -34.49 14.23 1.05
N THR A 329 -35.15 13.38 0.26
CA THR A 329 -35.20 11.92 0.44
C THR A 329 -34.27 11.18 -0.53
N GLY A 330 -33.63 11.88 -1.46
CA GLY A 330 -32.71 11.32 -2.44
C GLY A 330 -31.49 10.65 -1.82
N SER A 331 -30.97 9.66 -2.54
CA SER A 331 -29.82 8.83 -2.14
C SER A 331 -28.48 9.54 -2.25
N ARG A 332 -28.43 10.71 -2.91
CA ARG A 332 -27.22 11.55 -3.05
C ARG A 332 -26.57 11.87 -1.72
N HIS A 333 -27.38 12.10 -0.68
CA HIS A 333 -26.91 12.49 0.63
C HIS A 333 -27.18 11.39 1.65
N PHE A 334 -26.14 10.67 2.05
CA PHE A 334 -26.28 9.63 3.08
C PHE A 334 -26.01 10.14 4.51
N ARG A 335 -25.14 11.15 4.68
CA ARG A 335 -24.77 11.71 6.01
C ARG A 335 -25.77 12.79 6.49
N LYS A 336 -27.07 12.52 6.40
CA LYS A 336 -28.16 13.38 6.89
C LYS A 336 -28.19 13.43 8.43
N LYS A 337 -29.04 14.28 9.01
CA LYS A 337 -29.26 14.34 10.47
C LYS A 337 -29.58 12.97 11.08
N SER A 338 -30.38 12.15 10.39
CA SER A 338 -30.73 10.78 10.80
C SER A 338 -29.50 9.87 10.91
N TYR A 339 -28.55 9.95 9.97
CA TYR A 339 -27.29 9.22 10.03
C TYR A 339 -26.49 9.55 11.30
N TRP A 340 -26.55 10.81 11.74
CA TRP A 340 -25.89 11.30 12.97
C TRP A 340 -26.76 11.18 14.23
N ASN A 341 -27.83 10.38 14.20
CA ASN A 341 -28.79 10.25 15.31
C ASN A 341 -29.29 11.61 15.82
N ASN A 342 -29.58 12.53 14.89
CA ASN A 342 -29.99 13.92 15.19
C ASN A 342 -29.05 14.65 16.15
N PHE A 343 -27.76 14.27 16.16
CA PHE A 343 -26.72 14.82 17.02
C PHE A 343 -26.97 14.66 18.53
N THR A 344 -27.91 13.81 18.94
CA THR A 344 -28.26 13.58 20.35
C THR A 344 -27.20 12.79 21.09
N THR A 345 -26.38 12.04 20.35
CA THR A 345 -25.25 11.28 20.88
C THR A 345 -24.02 11.44 19.99
N ILE A 346 -22.89 10.90 20.45
CA ILE A 346 -21.64 10.83 19.69
C ILE A 346 -21.40 9.38 19.27
N GLU A 347 -21.29 9.17 17.96
CA GLU A 347 -20.98 7.87 17.35
C GLU A 347 -19.51 7.84 16.94
N GLN A 348 -18.62 7.37 17.83
CA GLN A 348 -17.17 7.47 17.64
C GLN A 348 -16.68 6.86 16.31
N GLY A 349 -17.25 5.72 15.89
CA GLY A 349 -16.92 5.09 14.62
C GLY A 349 -17.34 5.92 13.40
N LYS A 350 -18.50 6.60 13.46
CA LYS A 350 -18.97 7.48 12.37
C LYS A 350 -18.11 8.73 12.25
N LEU A 351 -17.67 9.29 13.39
CA LEU A 351 -16.75 10.44 13.41
C LEU A 351 -15.38 10.07 12.83
N ALA A 352 -14.78 8.96 13.27
CA ALA A 352 -13.50 8.49 12.73
C ALA A 352 -13.59 8.20 11.23
N ALA A 353 -14.67 7.55 10.77
CA ALA A 353 -14.89 7.30 9.35
C ALA A 353 -15.05 8.59 8.53
N TRP A 354 -15.71 9.62 9.08
CA TRP A 354 -15.80 10.94 8.43
C TRP A 354 -14.43 11.60 8.32
N ILE A 355 -13.62 11.59 9.37
CA ILE A 355 -12.26 12.16 9.35
C ILE A 355 -11.41 11.46 8.29
N PHE A 356 -11.42 10.12 8.26
CA PHE A 356 -10.66 9.38 7.26
C PHE A 356 -11.16 9.62 5.83
N SER A 357 -12.46 9.80 5.63
CA SER A 357 -13.01 10.06 4.30
C SER A 357 -12.73 11.48 3.81
N GLU A 358 -13.00 12.49 4.64
CA GLU A 358 -13.05 13.90 4.23
C GLU A 358 -11.76 14.67 4.54
N GLU A 359 -11.19 14.48 5.74
CA GLU A 359 -9.98 15.20 6.16
C GLU A 359 -8.72 14.53 5.62
N GLU A 360 -8.70 13.19 5.59
CA GLU A 360 -7.53 12.40 5.16
C GLU A 360 -7.70 11.83 3.74
N GLN A 361 -8.79 12.16 3.04
CA GLN A 361 -9.07 11.78 1.65
C GLN A 361 -9.01 10.26 1.37
N GLY A 362 -9.22 9.43 2.39
CA GLY A 362 -9.16 7.97 2.34
C GLY A 362 -10.45 7.30 1.89
N MET A 363 -11.19 7.92 0.96
CA MET A 363 -12.43 7.33 0.44
C MET A 363 -12.16 6.12 -0.45
N ARG A 364 -13.10 5.16 -0.43
CA ARG A 364 -13.16 4.12 -1.46
C ARG A 364 -13.75 4.73 -2.73
N GLY A 365 -12.99 4.76 -3.82
CA GLY A 365 -13.46 5.22 -5.12
C GLY A 365 -12.42 4.99 -6.21
N LYS A 366 -12.89 4.80 -7.44
CA LYS A 366 -12.03 4.80 -8.64
C LYS A 366 -11.81 6.27 -9.06
N ALA A 367 -10.65 6.58 -9.63
CA ALA A 367 -10.46 7.81 -10.40
C ALA A 367 -11.29 7.75 -11.70
#